data_AF-X1DVG3-F1
#
_entry.id   AF-X1DVG3-F1
#
_cell.length_a   1.000
_cell.length_b   1.000
_cell.length_c   1.000
_cell.angle_alpha   90.00
_cell.angle_beta   90.00
_cell.angle_gamma   90.00
#
_symmetry.space_group_name_H-M   'P 1'
#
loop_
_entity.id
_entity.type
_entity.pdbx_description
1 polymer ?
#
loop_
_entity_poly.entity_id
_entity_poly.type
_entity_poly.pdbx_seq_one_letter_code
_entity_poly.pdbx_strand_id
1 'polypeptide(L)'
;NIYYCYIKDKEKLFFIEFEKSKILHFLENKRVSLKELLEVLSEVIENTSQLKLFLLNLIQFKLIKGYVSEFYFYSYGYVKTNILTNIVDKGFIDLTEYKHIEPNFIELILEDIKSELKYTLLYNKSKKAVYSLKKIIEDISHLASKESVINLKLYHGLFDDNNFLKIIKKLPKGYLTDYHIRTNWLTNVGKTKIV
;
A
#
# COMPACT_ATOMS: atom_id res chain seq x y z
N ASN A 1 18.78 -25.45 -10.21
CA ASN A 1 17.77 -25.84 -11.21
C ASN A 1 17.74 -24.81 -12.32
N ILE A 2 18.10 -25.24 -13.52
CA ILE A 2 18.01 -24.45 -14.76
C ILE A 2 16.55 -24.48 -15.23
N TYR A 3 16.04 -23.34 -15.68
CA TYR A 3 14.70 -23.22 -16.25
C TYR A 3 14.80 -22.74 -17.69
N TYR A 4 13.84 -23.19 -18.49
CA TYR A 4 13.68 -22.81 -19.88
C TYR A 4 12.41 -21.97 -20.01
N CYS A 5 12.54 -20.79 -20.60
CA CYS A 5 11.40 -19.95 -20.98
C CYS A 5 11.34 -19.84 -22.49
N TYR A 6 10.15 -20.07 -23.04
CA TYR A 6 9.86 -19.81 -24.44
C TYR A 6 9.21 -18.45 -24.56
N ILE A 7 9.80 -17.57 -25.35
CA ILE A 7 9.21 -16.27 -25.68
C ILE A 7 8.94 -16.24 -27.16
N LYS A 8 7.69 -15.98 -27.53
CA LYS A 8 7.34 -15.68 -28.91
C LYS A 8 7.25 -14.16 -29.05
N ASP A 9 8.19 -13.58 -29.77
CA ASP A 9 8.13 -12.16 -30.17
C ASP A 9 7.87 -12.09 -31.67
N LYS A 10 6.68 -11.60 -32.03
CA LYS A 10 6.13 -11.64 -33.39
C LYS A 10 6.14 -13.06 -33.98
N GLU A 11 7.07 -13.34 -34.90
CA GLU A 11 7.22 -14.62 -35.59
C GLU A 11 8.43 -15.43 -35.13
N LYS A 12 9.28 -14.88 -34.26
CA LYS A 12 10.48 -15.56 -33.76
C LYS A 12 10.22 -16.18 -32.40
N LEU A 13 10.61 -17.45 -32.26
CA LEU A 13 10.61 -18.17 -31.00
C LEU A 13 12.01 -18.05 -30.39
N PHE A 14 12.10 -17.47 -29.20
CA PHE A 14 13.31 -17.36 -28.41
C PHE A 14 13.30 -18.40 -27.30
N PHE A 15 14.43 -19.06 -27.13
CA PHE A 15 14.66 -20.00 -26.05
C PHE A 15 15.63 -19.37 -25.06
N ILE A 16 15.14 -19.10 -23.86
CA ILE A 16 15.93 -18.48 -22.80
C ILE A 16 16.19 -19.52 -21.74
N GLU A 17 17.47 -19.85 -21.57
CA GLU A 17 17.97 -20.70 -20.50
C GLU A 17 18.51 -19.81 -19.38
N PHE A 18 18.08 -20.06 -18.15
CA PHE A 18 18.56 -19.29 -17.00
C PHE A 18 18.57 -20.10 -15.70
N GLU A 19 19.45 -19.72 -14.79
CA GLU A 19 19.43 -20.20 -13.41
C GLU A 19 18.30 -19.52 -12.64
N LYS A 20 17.23 -20.27 -12.35
CA LYS A 20 16.05 -19.73 -11.66
C LYS A 20 16.39 -19.03 -10.35
N SER A 21 17.22 -19.64 -9.50
CA SER A 21 17.57 -19.06 -8.19
C SER A 21 18.17 -17.67 -8.31
N LYS A 22 19.07 -17.45 -9.28
CA LYS A 22 19.72 -16.15 -9.51
C LYS A 22 18.71 -15.09 -9.95
N ILE A 23 17.87 -15.42 -10.94
CA ILE A 23 16.85 -14.48 -11.43
C ILE A 23 15.81 -14.16 -10.35
N LEU A 24 15.32 -15.17 -9.64
CA LEU A 24 14.35 -14.96 -8.56
C LEU A 24 14.95 -14.07 -7.47
N HIS A 25 16.16 -14.35 -7.01
CA HIS A 25 16.84 -13.55 -6.00
C HIS A 25 17.10 -12.11 -6.48
N PHE A 26 17.48 -11.94 -7.74
CA PHE A 26 17.72 -10.62 -8.32
C PHE A 26 16.44 -9.75 -8.34
N LEU A 27 15.30 -10.35 -8.69
CA LEU A 27 14.01 -9.68 -8.81
C LEU A 27 13.28 -9.53 -7.47
N GLU A 28 13.71 -10.24 -6.43
CA GLU A 28 13.04 -10.27 -5.14
C GLU A 28 13.15 -8.94 -4.39
N ASN A 29 12.02 -8.47 -3.84
CA ASN A 29 11.92 -7.29 -2.96
C ASN A 29 12.52 -5.98 -3.52
N LYS A 30 12.59 -5.82 -4.85
CA LYS A 30 13.09 -4.61 -5.50
C LYS A 30 12.10 -3.97 -6.45
N ARG A 31 12.34 -2.69 -6.74
CA ARG A 31 11.94 -2.00 -7.97
C ARG A 31 13.18 -1.87 -8.83
N VAL A 32 13.15 -2.43 -10.03
CA VAL A 32 14.28 -2.44 -10.95
C VAL A 32 13.86 -1.81 -12.27
N SER A 33 14.70 -0.94 -12.84
CA SER A 33 14.39 -0.35 -14.14
C SER A 33 14.53 -1.42 -15.23
N LEU A 34 13.69 -1.37 -16.27
CA LEU A 34 13.81 -2.32 -17.39
C LEU A 34 15.12 -2.15 -18.15
N LYS A 35 15.72 -0.95 -18.12
CA LYS A 35 17.05 -0.70 -18.69
C LYS A 35 18.13 -1.48 -17.95
N GLU A 36 18.18 -1.35 -16.62
CA GLU A 36 19.13 -2.07 -15.76
C GLU A 36 18.95 -3.59 -15.88
N LEU A 37 17.70 -4.05 -15.90
CA LEU A 37 17.39 -5.47 -16.13
C LEU A 37 17.89 -5.98 -17.48
N LEU A 38 17.77 -5.17 -18.53
CA LEU A 38 18.25 -5.52 -19.85
C LEU A 38 19.78 -5.57 -19.89
N GLU A 39 20.47 -4.64 -19.22
CA GLU A 39 21.94 -4.66 -19.10
C GLU A 39 22.45 -5.92 -18.40
N VAL A 40 21.75 -6.38 -17.35
CA VAL A 40 22.11 -7.61 -16.62
C VAL A 40 21.83 -8.87 -17.45
N LEU A 41 20.80 -8.83 -18.31
CA LEU A 41 20.35 -9.99 -19.09
C LEU A 41 20.72 -9.92 -20.57
N SER A 42 21.60 -9.01 -20.96
CA SER A 42 21.89 -8.70 -22.37
C SER A 42 22.48 -9.87 -23.15
N GLU A 43 23.10 -10.83 -22.46
CA GLU A 43 23.64 -12.05 -23.07
C GLU A 43 22.53 -12.98 -23.60
N VAL A 44 21.31 -12.87 -23.06
CA VAL A 44 20.20 -13.79 -23.36
C VAL A 44 18.93 -13.06 -23.82
N ILE A 45 18.82 -11.76 -23.54
CA ILE A 45 17.69 -10.92 -23.90
C ILE A 45 18.20 -9.71 -24.70
N GLU A 46 17.75 -9.58 -25.94
CA GLU A 46 18.30 -8.61 -26.88
C GLU A 46 17.70 -7.20 -26.72
N ASN A 47 16.45 -7.12 -26.27
CA ASN A 47 15.71 -5.86 -26.24
C ASN A 47 14.60 -5.81 -25.17
N THR A 48 14.09 -4.60 -24.92
CA THR A 48 13.06 -4.33 -23.91
C THR A 48 11.75 -5.08 -24.16
N SER A 49 11.37 -5.33 -25.41
CA SER A 49 10.14 -6.06 -25.73
C SER A 49 10.25 -7.52 -25.31
N GLN A 50 11.36 -8.19 -25.64
CA GLN A 50 11.67 -9.54 -25.16
C GLN A 50 11.74 -9.59 -23.64
N LEU A 51 12.37 -8.61 -22.99
CA LEU A 51 12.43 -8.52 -21.53
C LEU A 51 11.03 -8.44 -20.88
N LYS A 52 10.13 -7.61 -21.44
CA LYS A 52 8.75 -7.50 -20.93
C LYS A 52 8.02 -8.83 -21.05
N LEU A 53 8.11 -9.49 -22.20
CA LEU A 53 7.49 -10.81 -22.40
C LEU A 53 8.07 -11.86 -21.44
N PHE A 54 9.39 -11.82 -21.20
CA PHE A 54 10.06 -12.70 -20.24
C PHE A 54 9.44 -12.53 -18.84
N LEU A 55 9.39 -11.30 -18.34
CA LEU A 55 8.84 -11.00 -17.02
C LEU A 55 7.35 -11.37 -16.91
N LEU A 56 6.56 -11.07 -17.94
CA LEU A 56 5.14 -11.44 -18.00
C LEU A 56 4.96 -12.97 -17.94
N ASN A 57 5.77 -13.74 -18.66
CA ASN A 57 5.76 -15.19 -18.58
C ASN A 57 6.11 -15.68 -17.18
N LEU A 58 7.16 -15.14 -16.54
CA LEU A 58 7.52 -15.51 -15.17
C LEU A 58 6.37 -15.24 -14.18
N ILE A 59 5.62 -14.14 -14.35
CA ILE A 59 4.44 -13.82 -13.56
C ILE A 59 3.30 -14.79 -13.86
N GLN A 60 3.01 -15.04 -15.13
CA GLN A 60 1.93 -15.94 -15.58
C GLN A 60 2.13 -17.37 -15.06
N PHE A 61 3.37 -17.87 -15.10
CA PHE A 61 3.74 -19.18 -14.55
C PHE A 61 3.91 -19.17 -13.02
N LYS A 62 3.58 -18.07 -12.35
CA LYS A 62 3.65 -17.91 -10.88
C LYS A 62 5.05 -18.17 -10.31
N LEU A 63 6.09 -17.92 -11.12
CA LEU A 63 7.49 -18.05 -10.69
C LEU A 63 7.93 -16.81 -9.89
N ILE A 64 7.42 -15.64 -10.27
CA ILE A 64 7.57 -14.39 -9.52
C ILE A 64 6.19 -13.77 -9.27
N LYS A 65 6.10 -12.89 -8.27
CA LYS A 65 4.96 -11.99 -8.06
C LYS A 65 5.42 -10.56 -8.25
N GLY A 66 4.77 -9.82 -9.14
CA GLY A 66 5.13 -8.43 -9.43
C GLY A 66 4.27 -7.83 -10.52
N TYR A 67 4.59 -6.58 -10.86
CA TYR A 67 3.96 -5.80 -11.92
C TYR A 67 5.03 -5.23 -12.86
N VAL A 68 4.79 -5.30 -14.17
CA VAL A 68 5.68 -4.75 -15.19
C VAL A 68 5.01 -3.50 -15.75
N SER A 69 5.59 -2.32 -15.51
CA SER A 69 5.16 -1.08 -16.12
C SER A 69 5.90 -0.81 -17.43
N GLU A 70 5.69 0.37 -18.00
CA GLU A 70 6.43 0.82 -19.18
C GLU A 70 7.95 0.83 -18.97
N PHE A 71 8.41 1.21 -17.77
CA PHE A 71 9.81 1.50 -17.47
C PHE A 71 10.43 0.64 -16.35
N TYR A 72 9.61 -0.01 -15.52
CA TYR A 72 10.10 -0.70 -14.32
C TYR A 72 9.41 -2.05 -14.13
N PHE A 73 10.14 -2.95 -13.48
CA PHE A 73 9.56 -4.08 -12.78
C PHE A 73 9.41 -3.74 -11.29
N TYR A 74 8.21 -3.96 -10.75
CA TYR A 74 7.89 -3.81 -9.35
C TYR A 74 7.62 -5.17 -8.74
N SER A 75 8.53 -5.69 -7.91
CA SER A 75 8.23 -6.90 -7.17
C SER A 75 7.09 -6.66 -6.19
N TYR A 76 6.28 -7.70 -5.97
CA TYR A 76 5.18 -7.65 -5.01
C TYR A 76 5.68 -7.28 -3.60
N GLY A 77 6.78 -7.89 -3.16
CA GLY A 77 7.34 -7.64 -1.82
C GLY A 77 7.85 -6.21 -1.64
N TYR A 78 8.43 -5.59 -2.67
CA TYR A 78 8.83 -4.18 -2.64
C TYR A 78 7.63 -3.25 -2.43
N VAL A 79 6.58 -3.41 -3.25
CA VAL A 79 5.40 -2.55 -3.17
C VAL A 79 4.68 -2.75 -1.84
N LYS A 80 4.50 -4.00 -1.41
CA LYS A 80 3.90 -4.33 -0.12
C LYS A 80 4.66 -3.71 1.05
N THR A 81 5.99 -3.85 1.07
CA THR A 81 6.82 -3.30 2.15
C THR A 81 6.72 -1.78 2.20
N ASN A 82 6.75 -1.10 1.04
CA ASN A 82 6.59 0.35 1.00
C ASN A 82 5.23 0.82 1.51
N ILE A 83 4.15 0.18 1.08
CA ILE A 83 2.79 0.52 1.54
C ILE A 83 2.68 0.27 3.04
N LEU A 84 3.11 -0.91 3.51
CA LEU A 84 3.06 -1.29 4.92
C LEU A 84 3.84 -0.31 5.79
N THR A 85 5.06 0.04 5.39
CA THR A 85 5.93 0.98 6.12
C THR A 85 5.26 2.34 6.27
N ASN A 86 4.69 2.90 5.19
CA ASN A 86 3.96 4.17 5.29
C ASN A 86 2.73 4.08 6.21
N ILE A 87 1.96 2.98 6.14
CA ILE A 87 0.80 2.77 7.03
C ILE A 87 1.22 2.66 8.50
N VAL A 88 2.34 1.98 8.79
CA VAL A 88 2.84 1.79 10.16
C VAL A 88 3.45 3.08 10.71
N ASP A 89 4.32 3.74 9.94
CA ASP A 89 5.11 4.87 10.42
C ASP A 89 4.35 6.19 10.35
N LYS A 90 3.73 6.48 9.19
CA LYS A 90 3.00 7.74 8.95
C LYS A 90 1.51 7.63 9.29
N GLY A 91 0.99 6.41 9.40
CA GLY A 91 -0.43 6.17 9.64
C GLY A 91 -1.31 6.28 8.39
N PHE A 92 -0.75 6.55 7.21
CA PHE A 92 -1.52 6.58 5.97
C PHE A 92 -0.63 6.38 4.73
N ILE A 93 -1.29 6.08 3.61
CA ILE A 93 -0.68 6.04 2.28
C ILE A 93 -1.58 6.76 1.27
N ASP A 94 -0.98 7.56 0.38
CA ASP A 94 -1.64 8.13 -0.79
C ASP A 94 -1.51 7.15 -1.97
N LEU A 95 -2.64 6.61 -2.42
CA LEU A 95 -2.70 5.65 -3.52
C LEU A 95 -2.47 6.31 -4.89
N THR A 96 -2.57 7.65 -4.99
CA THR A 96 -2.28 8.36 -6.24
C THR A 96 -0.81 8.29 -6.63
N GLU A 97 0.08 8.05 -5.66
CA GLU A 97 1.50 7.78 -5.90
C GLU A 97 1.70 6.49 -6.72
N TYR A 98 0.76 5.56 -6.67
CA TYR A 98 0.78 4.26 -7.36
C TYR A 98 -0.05 4.25 -8.64
N LYS A 99 -0.48 5.41 -9.18
CA LYS A 99 -1.28 5.49 -10.42
C LYS A 99 -0.62 4.86 -11.67
N HIS A 100 0.68 4.59 -11.59
CA HIS A 100 1.48 3.94 -12.64
C HIS A 100 1.50 2.42 -12.52
N ILE A 101 0.80 1.86 -11.53
CA ILE A 101 0.60 0.43 -11.29
C ILE A 101 -0.88 0.13 -11.48
N GLU A 102 -1.21 -1.04 -12.01
CA GLU A 102 -2.61 -1.45 -12.17
C GLU A 102 -3.35 -1.48 -10.82
N PRO A 103 -4.57 -0.89 -10.74
CA PRO A 103 -5.35 -0.84 -9.50
C PRO A 103 -5.55 -2.21 -8.84
N ASN A 104 -5.86 -3.25 -9.62
CA ASN A 104 -6.09 -4.59 -9.10
C ASN A 104 -4.86 -5.16 -8.37
N PHE A 105 -3.65 -4.85 -8.86
CA PHE A 105 -2.42 -5.29 -8.20
C PHE A 105 -2.23 -4.61 -6.84
N ILE A 106 -2.54 -3.31 -6.75
CA ILE A 106 -2.52 -2.56 -5.49
C ILE A 106 -3.61 -3.05 -4.53
N GLU A 107 -4.81 -3.36 -5.03
CA GLU A 107 -5.91 -3.90 -4.22
C GLU A 107 -5.54 -5.23 -3.57
N LEU A 108 -4.95 -6.17 -4.33
CA LEU A 108 -4.46 -7.44 -3.81
C LEU A 108 -3.41 -7.24 -2.70
N ILE A 109 -2.47 -6.31 -2.87
CA ILE A 109 -1.47 -5.99 -1.84
C ILE A 109 -2.15 -5.42 -0.59
N LEU A 110 -3.12 -4.51 -0.76
CA LEU A 110 -3.83 -3.91 0.36
C LEU A 110 -4.68 -4.94 1.12
N GLU A 111 -5.28 -5.91 0.43
CA GLU A 111 -5.99 -7.03 1.06
C GLU A 111 -5.06 -7.90 1.89
N ASP A 112 -3.91 -8.27 1.35
CA ASP A 112 -2.90 -9.03 2.07
C ASP A 112 -2.40 -8.26 3.30
N ILE A 113 -2.11 -6.96 3.17
CA ILE A 113 -1.75 -6.10 4.31
C ILE A 113 -2.87 -6.06 5.36
N LYS A 114 -4.14 -5.91 4.95
CA LYS A 114 -5.28 -5.91 5.89
C LYS A 114 -5.38 -7.22 6.65
N SER A 115 -5.07 -8.35 6.00
CA SER A 115 -5.10 -9.67 6.63
C SER A 115 -3.99 -9.85 7.67
N GLU A 116 -2.85 -9.17 7.51
CA GLU A 116 -1.69 -9.26 8.40
C GLU A 116 -1.77 -8.27 9.57
N LEU A 117 -2.43 -7.14 9.38
CA LEU A 117 -2.54 -6.11 10.40
C LEU A 117 -3.62 -6.44 11.44
N LYS A 118 -3.27 -6.24 12.71
CA LYS A 118 -4.21 -6.38 13.85
C LYS A 118 -5.18 -5.21 14.00
N TYR A 119 -5.08 -4.20 13.15
CA TYR A 119 -5.89 -2.98 13.22
C TYR A 119 -6.57 -2.66 11.90
N THR A 120 -7.70 -1.97 11.99
CA THR A 120 -8.53 -1.62 10.82
C THR A 120 -7.86 -0.54 9.98
N LEU A 121 -7.93 -0.71 8.66
CA LEU A 121 -7.61 0.33 7.69
C LEU A 121 -8.89 0.98 7.17
N LEU A 122 -8.86 2.29 6.97
CA LEU A 122 -9.97 3.09 6.48
C LEU A 122 -9.59 3.80 5.18
N TYR A 123 -10.43 3.68 4.15
CA TYR A 123 -10.30 4.51 2.96
C TYR A 123 -10.89 5.89 3.21
N ASN A 124 -10.30 6.93 2.63
CA ASN A 124 -10.99 8.21 2.52
C ASN A 124 -12.18 8.14 1.56
N LYS A 125 -13.02 9.18 1.54
CA LYS A 125 -14.22 9.26 0.68
C LYS A 125 -13.92 9.00 -0.80
N SER A 126 -12.80 9.50 -1.31
CA SER A 126 -12.42 9.33 -2.72
C SER A 126 -11.75 7.99 -3.03
N LYS A 127 -11.51 7.15 -2.01
CA LYS A 127 -10.72 5.90 -2.09
C LYS A 127 -9.31 6.08 -2.65
N LYS A 128 -8.78 7.31 -2.61
CA LYS A 128 -7.42 7.66 -3.07
C LYS A 128 -6.37 7.55 -1.97
N ALA A 129 -6.77 7.34 -0.73
CA ALA A 129 -5.83 7.17 0.38
C ALA A 129 -6.38 6.17 1.40
N VAL A 130 -5.46 5.48 2.08
CA VAL A 130 -5.76 4.50 3.12
C VAL A 130 -5.10 4.94 4.41
N TYR A 131 -5.84 4.90 5.51
CA TYR A 131 -5.42 5.37 6.81
C TYR A 131 -5.48 4.24 7.84
N SER A 132 -4.52 4.23 8.74
CA SER A 132 -4.50 3.40 9.94
C SER A 132 -5.48 3.97 10.97
N LEU A 133 -6.52 3.21 11.30
CA LEU A 133 -7.42 3.61 12.39
C LEU A 133 -6.67 3.73 13.70
N LYS A 134 -5.69 2.85 13.96
CA LYS A 134 -4.86 2.91 15.16
C LYS A 134 -4.19 4.28 15.31
N LYS A 135 -3.55 4.79 14.24
CA LYS A 135 -2.86 6.08 14.28
C LYS A 135 -3.82 7.24 14.50
N ILE A 136 -4.96 7.23 13.82
CA ILE A 136 -6.01 8.24 14.01
C ILE A 136 -6.47 8.29 15.47
N ILE A 137 -6.71 7.13 16.09
CA ILE A 137 -7.13 7.05 17.50
C ILE A 137 -6.05 7.57 18.44
N GLU A 138 -4.78 7.24 18.20
CA GLU A 138 -3.64 7.75 18.97
C GLU A 138 -3.55 9.29 18.90
N ASP A 139 -3.67 9.85 17.69
CA ASP A 139 -3.57 11.30 17.48
C ASP A 139 -4.74 12.05 18.17
N ILE A 140 -5.97 11.57 18.01
CA ILE A 140 -7.14 12.17 18.66
C ILE A 140 -7.04 12.05 20.18
N SER A 141 -6.63 10.89 20.71
CA SER A 141 -6.50 10.67 22.15
C SER A 141 -5.44 11.59 22.75
N HIS A 142 -4.31 11.75 22.07
CA HIS A 142 -3.27 12.68 22.48
C HIS A 142 -3.78 14.13 22.56
N LEU A 143 -4.54 14.60 21.55
CA LEU A 143 -5.16 15.92 21.58
C LEU A 143 -6.18 16.07 22.73
N ALA A 144 -7.07 15.09 22.89
CA ALA A 144 -8.11 15.11 23.91
C ALA A 144 -7.58 15.08 25.35
N SER A 145 -6.34 14.61 25.56
CA SER A 145 -5.68 14.65 26.87
C SER A 145 -5.18 16.04 27.28
N LYS A 146 -5.11 16.99 26.36
CA LYS A 146 -4.54 18.33 26.58
C LYS A 146 -5.56 19.44 26.43
N GLU A 147 -6.46 19.28 25.46
CA GLU A 147 -7.45 20.29 25.11
C GLU A 147 -8.78 20.06 25.83
N SER A 148 -9.47 21.14 26.18
CA SER A 148 -10.82 21.06 26.77
C SER A 148 -11.91 20.75 25.73
N VAL A 149 -11.67 21.11 24.47
CA VAL A 149 -12.55 20.84 23.33
C VAL A 149 -11.69 20.41 22.15
N ILE A 150 -12.09 19.37 21.43
CA ILE A 150 -11.45 18.98 20.18
C ILE A 150 -12.41 19.12 19.00
N ASN A 151 -11.88 19.54 17.85
CA ASN A 151 -12.64 19.65 16.61
C ASN A 151 -12.25 18.54 15.63
N LEU A 152 -13.18 17.64 15.32
CA LEU A 152 -13.00 16.49 14.43
C LEU A 152 -13.46 16.76 12.99
N LYS A 153 -13.65 18.04 12.60
CA LYS A 153 -14.12 18.43 11.26
C LYS A 153 -13.24 17.86 10.14
N LEU A 154 -11.93 17.81 10.34
CA LEU A 154 -11.00 17.24 9.36
C LEU A 154 -11.33 15.77 9.06
N TYR A 155 -11.48 14.95 10.11
CA TYR A 155 -11.80 13.53 9.96
C TYR A 155 -13.19 13.30 9.36
N HIS A 156 -14.19 14.10 9.75
CA HIS A 156 -15.53 14.07 9.14
C HIS A 156 -15.50 14.49 7.66
N GLY A 157 -14.58 15.38 7.28
CA GLY A 157 -14.33 15.76 5.89
C GLY A 157 -13.72 14.61 5.08
N LEU A 158 -12.72 13.93 5.65
CA LEU A 158 -11.93 12.89 5.00
C LEU A 158 -12.67 11.55 4.84
N PHE A 159 -13.51 11.17 5.81
CA PHE A 159 -14.15 9.85 5.87
C PHE A 159 -15.66 9.95 5.67
N ASP A 160 -16.26 8.97 5.00
CA ASP A 160 -17.72 8.83 4.99
C ASP A 160 -18.27 8.64 6.41
N ASP A 161 -19.57 8.84 6.59
CA ASP A 161 -20.20 8.84 7.92
C ASP A 161 -19.99 7.51 8.65
N ASN A 162 -19.99 6.37 7.93
CA ASN A 162 -19.76 5.06 8.53
C ASN A 162 -18.33 4.93 9.08
N ASN A 163 -17.34 5.33 8.30
CA ASN A 163 -15.94 5.30 8.71
C ASN A 163 -15.63 6.35 9.78
N PHE A 164 -16.26 7.53 9.70
CA PHE A 164 -16.19 8.53 10.77
C PHE A 164 -16.76 8.00 12.09
N LEU A 165 -17.93 7.35 12.05
CA LEU A 165 -18.52 6.72 13.24
C LEU A 165 -17.64 5.60 13.80
N LYS A 166 -16.94 4.83 12.96
CA LYS A 166 -15.95 3.84 13.43
C LYS A 166 -14.82 4.49 14.23
N ILE A 167 -14.35 5.67 13.80
CA ILE A 167 -13.34 6.45 14.52
C ILE A 167 -13.87 6.79 15.91
N ILE A 168 -15.04 7.43 15.99
CA ILE A 168 -15.64 7.84 17.27
C ILE A 168 -15.84 6.65 18.21
N LYS A 169 -16.40 5.54 17.71
CA LYS A 169 -16.69 4.33 18.50
C LYS A 169 -15.43 3.61 19.01
N LYS A 170 -14.26 3.85 18.40
CA LYS A 170 -13.00 3.22 18.77
C LYS A 170 -12.12 4.07 19.68
N LEU A 171 -12.51 5.31 19.95
CA LEU A 171 -11.81 6.14 20.94
C LEU A 171 -11.96 5.51 22.34
N PRO A 172 -10.91 5.55 23.19
CA PRO A 172 -11.02 5.02 24.54
C PRO A 172 -12.10 5.76 25.34
N LYS A 173 -12.83 5.02 26.18
CA LYS A 173 -13.86 5.60 27.06
C LYS A 173 -13.23 6.67 27.94
N GLY A 174 -13.85 7.85 28.00
CA GLY A 174 -13.39 8.96 28.82
C GLY A 174 -12.39 9.91 28.15
N TYR A 175 -12.16 9.82 26.84
CA TYR A 175 -11.46 10.91 26.13
C TYR A 175 -12.45 11.96 25.61
N LEU A 176 -13.57 11.51 25.06
CA LEU A 176 -14.68 12.36 24.66
C LEU A 176 -15.85 12.17 25.61
N THR A 177 -16.52 13.27 25.92
CA THR A 177 -17.82 13.25 26.61
C THR A 177 -18.94 13.07 25.59
N ASP A 178 -20.15 12.79 26.09
CA ASP A 178 -21.37 12.78 25.26
C ASP A 178 -21.79 14.21 24.83
N TYR A 179 -21.16 15.25 25.37
CA TYR A 179 -21.45 16.63 25.01
C TYR A 179 -20.64 17.05 23.79
N HIS A 180 -21.35 17.24 22.68
CA HIS A 180 -20.77 17.73 21.45
C HIS A 180 -21.74 18.59 20.65
N ILE A 181 -21.20 19.51 19.88
CA ILE A 181 -21.95 20.30 18.90
C ILE A 181 -21.30 20.08 17.54
N ARG A 182 -22.03 19.43 16.63
CA ARG A 182 -21.54 19.08 15.30
C ARG A 182 -20.23 18.29 15.40
N THR A 183 -19.11 18.88 14.98
CA THR A 183 -17.79 18.25 14.96
C THR A 183 -16.92 18.61 16.18
N ASN A 184 -17.44 19.37 17.14
CA ASN A 184 -16.70 19.78 18.34
C ASN A 184 -17.15 18.95 19.54
N TRP A 185 -16.23 18.20 20.14
CA TRP A 185 -16.48 17.40 21.35
C TRP A 185 -15.82 18.05 22.56
N LEU A 186 -16.57 18.14 23.65
CA LEU A 186 -16.00 18.43 24.96
C LEU A 186 -15.22 17.20 25.45
N THR A 187 -14.01 17.42 25.93
CA THR A 187 -13.15 16.37 26.49
C THR A 187 -13.36 16.26 28.00
N ASN A 188 -12.81 15.21 28.60
CA ASN A 188 -12.82 15.07 30.06
C ASN A 188 -12.02 16.18 30.78
N VAL A 189 -10.95 16.70 30.16
CA VAL A 189 -10.21 17.86 30.68
C VAL A 189 -11.10 19.11 30.70
N GLY A 190 -11.97 19.27 29.70
CA GLY A 190 -12.99 20.32 29.70
C GLY A 190 -13.99 20.15 30.83
N LYS A 191 -14.48 18.92 31.05
CA LYS A 191 -15.40 18.61 32.15
C LYS A 191 -14.85 19.04 33.51
N THR A 192 -13.57 18.80 33.80
CA THR A 192 -12.94 19.21 35.07
C THR A 192 -12.84 20.72 35.29
N LYS A 193 -12.91 21.54 34.23
CA LYS A 193 -12.86 23.02 34.34
C LYS A 193 -14.24 23.67 34.49
N ILE A 194 -15.30 22.94 34.16
CA ILE A 194 -16.69 23.43 34.20
C ILE A 194 -17.37 23.08 35.54
N VAL A 195 -16.69 22.31 36.41
CA VAL A 195 -17.16 22.02 37.78
C VAL A 195 -17.10 23.25 38.65
#